data_AF-A0A1V4Q3M6-F1
#
_entry.id   AF-A0A1V4Q3M6-F1
#
_cell.length_a   1.000
_cell.length_b   1.000
_cell.length_c   1.000
_cell.angle_alpha   90.00
_cell.angle_beta   90.00
_cell.angle_gamma   90.00
#
_symmetry.space_group_name_H-M   'P 1'
#
loop_
_entity.id
_entity.type
_entity.pdbx_description
1 polymer ?
#
loop_
_entity_poly.entity_id
_entity_poly.type
_entity_poly.pdbx_seq_one_letter_code
_entity_poly.pdbx_strand_id
1 'polypeptide(L)'
;MLEPVGALGETVAAMLRRDPPARRSRMRSIDTALDDLPTGTDLLADPDAQRTWFVLAELDGRGVVGVSDRWNEHPDVAAVRHRLGDALEWAIRERVGPVMHCSADDLASRIRQDLSELDAPPLSAHLRSHGTVEQYRDFLRHRSLYHLREADPHTTAIPRLTGQAKAGLVEIQNDEYGGGRIERMHSTLFARSMAALGLDTDHAAYLNAVPAVTLAWINSLTLFASRRRLRGAIVGHLLALECTSSLPNKRYAEGLRRLGLGSAATDFFDEHVEADAVHEQIALHDMAIPFLRSEPAQSVEVLTGFRAAILFDADVGRHLLRSWSVAGA
;
A
#
# COMPACT_ATOMS: atom_id res chain seq x y z
N MET A 1 14.00 -0.37 14.17
CA MET A 1 14.28 0.73 15.13
C MET A 1 13.66 2.01 14.58
N LEU A 2 13.11 2.90 15.43
CA LEU A 2 12.67 4.23 15.02
C LEU A 2 13.87 5.08 14.58
N GLU A 3 14.12 5.15 13.28
CA GLU A 3 15.06 6.10 12.67
C GLU A 3 14.26 7.26 12.06
N PRO A 4 13.95 8.29 12.88
CA PRO A 4 13.19 9.44 12.41
C PRO A 4 13.97 10.23 11.36
N VAL A 5 13.25 10.93 10.50
CA VAL A 5 13.79 11.91 9.55
C VAL A 5 12.97 13.17 9.70
N GLY A 6 13.63 14.33 9.72
CA GLY A 6 12.98 15.64 9.82
C GLY A 6 12.40 15.95 11.21
N ALA A 7 11.92 17.19 11.34
CA ALA A 7 11.50 17.76 12.62
C ALA A 7 10.29 17.03 13.22
N LEU A 8 9.32 16.62 12.39
CA LEU A 8 8.13 15.93 12.86
C LEU A 8 8.48 14.53 13.34
N GLY A 9 9.21 13.76 12.54
CA GLY A 9 9.66 12.41 12.87
C GLY A 9 10.49 12.41 14.15
N GLU A 10 11.41 13.35 14.32
CA GLU A 10 12.24 13.46 15.53
C GLU A 10 11.40 13.69 16.79
N THR A 11 10.44 14.62 16.72
CA THR A 11 9.61 14.97 17.86
C THR A 11 8.60 13.85 18.17
N VAL A 12 8.05 13.16 17.17
CA VAL A 12 7.18 11.98 17.33
C VAL A 12 7.97 10.81 17.91
N ALA A 13 9.18 10.54 17.41
CA ALA A 13 10.02 9.49 17.98
C ALA A 13 10.41 9.79 19.44
N ALA A 14 10.70 11.05 19.78
CA ALA A 14 10.96 11.47 21.15
C ALA A 14 9.74 11.26 22.08
N MET A 15 8.52 11.45 21.56
CA MET A 15 7.29 11.11 22.25
C MET A 15 7.19 9.60 22.49
N LEU A 16 7.28 8.80 21.42
CA LEU A 16 7.04 7.34 21.44
C LEU A 16 8.07 6.54 22.26
N ARG A 17 9.31 7.06 22.42
CA ARG A 17 10.36 6.44 23.26
C ARG A 17 10.07 6.52 24.76
N ARG A 18 9.12 7.35 25.18
CA ARG A 18 8.70 7.45 26.59
C ARG A 18 7.49 6.55 26.83
N ASP A 19 7.22 6.23 28.08
CA ASP A 19 5.94 5.61 28.42
C ASP A 19 4.78 6.59 28.18
N PRO A 20 3.64 6.12 27.65
CA PRO A 20 2.49 6.97 27.41
C PRO A 20 1.96 7.54 28.73
N PRO A 21 1.88 8.87 28.88
CA PRO A 21 1.38 9.48 30.09
C PRO A 21 -0.12 9.18 30.28
N ALA A 22 -0.63 9.31 31.50
CA ALA A 22 -2.06 9.13 31.77
C ALA A 22 -2.95 10.23 31.16
N ARG A 23 -2.35 11.39 30.82
CA ARG A 23 -3.05 12.56 30.28
C ARG A 23 -2.34 13.07 29.05
N ARG A 24 -3.14 13.65 28.15
CA ARG A 24 -2.65 14.32 26.94
C ARG A 24 -1.59 15.36 27.28
N SER A 25 -0.41 15.22 26.70
CA SER A 25 0.65 16.20 26.75
C SER A 25 0.48 17.08 25.53
N ARG A 26 -0.04 18.31 25.67
CA ARG A 26 -0.13 19.23 24.52
C ARG A 26 1.29 19.55 24.02
N MET A 27 1.74 18.85 23.00
CA MET A 27 3.11 18.93 22.48
C MET A 27 3.20 20.00 21.39
N ARG A 28 3.43 21.25 21.81
CA ARG A 28 3.59 22.38 20.88
C ARG A 28 4.64 22.13 19.79
N SER A 29 5.69 21.36 20.09
CA SER A 29 6.71 21.01 19.09
C SER A 29 6.18 20.14 17.96
N ILE A 30 5.25 19.21 18.23
CA ILE A 30 4.56 18.43 17.20
C ILE A 30 3.70 19.36 16.37
N ASP A 31 2.96 20.26 17.03
CA ASP A 31 2.06 21.17 16.32
C ASP A 31 2.82 22.08 15.36
N THR A 32 3.95 22.66 15.79
CA THR A 32 4.84 23.46 14.94
C THR A 32 5.43 22.64 13.81
N ALA A 33 5.96 21.43 14.08
CA ALA A 33 6.52 20.59 13.04
C ALA A 33 5.49 20.18 11.98
N LEU A 34 4.23 19.99 12.36
CA LEU A 34 3.12 19.75 11.43
C LEU A 34 2.76 20.99 10.60
N ASP A 35 2.86 22.20 11.18
CA ASP A 35 2.60 23.46 10.47
C ASP A 35 3.68 23.77 9.43
N ASP A 36 4.91 23.31 9.67
CA ASP A 36 6.07 23.52 8.79
C ASP A 36 6.18 22.50 7.64
N LEU A 37 5.32 21.46 7.62
CA LEU A 37 5.31 20.48 6.54
C LEU A 37 4.89 21.11 5.20
N PRO A 38 5.41 20.59 4.06
CA PRO A 38 4.92 20.99 2.75
C PRO A 38 3.44 20.65 2.58
N THR A 39 2.75 21.40 1.73
CA THR A 39 1.32 21.19 1.45
C THR A 39 1.13 20.51 0.10
N GLY A 40 0.09 19.70 -0.02
CA GLY A 40 -0.36 19.17 -1.31
C GLY A 40 0.52 18.07 -1.83
N THR A 41 0.63 17.95 -3.14
CA THR A 41 1.42 16.86 -3.75
C THR A 41 2.88 16.82 -3.29
N ASP A 42 3.48 17.94 -2.87
CA ASP A 42 4.83 17.97 -2.28
C ASP A 42 4.94 17.14 -0.99
N LEU A 43 3.85 17.03 -0.21
CA LEU A 43 3.78 16.19 0.98
C LEU A 43 3.92 14.68 0.67
N LEU A 44 3.58 14.26 -0.56
CA LEU A 44 3.76 12.88 -1.02
C LEU A 44 5.24 12.56 -1.31
N ALA A 45 6.05 13.58 -1.57
CA ALA A 45 7.48 13.47 -1.78
C ALA A 45 8.31 13.74 -0.52
N ASP A 46 7.66 14.18 0.58
CA ASP A 46 8.35 14.54 1.82
C ASP A 46 8.68 13.30 2.69
N PRO A 47 9.97 13.00 2.94
CA PRO A 47 10.36 11.81 3.69
C PRO A 47 9.98 11.86 5.17
N ASP A 48 9.88 13.04 5.79
CA ASP A 48 9.50 13.20 7.19
C ASP A 48 8.03 12.81 7.39
N ALA A 49 7.12 13.42 6.63
CA ALA A 49 5.70 13.13 6.66
C ALA A 49 5.41 11.66 6.34
N GLN A 50 6.00 11.13 5.27
CA GLN A 50 5.75 9.75 4.85
C GLN A 50 6.29 8.73 5.86
N ARG A 51 7.49 8.93 6.42
CA ARG A 51 8.04 8.01 7.42
C ARG A 51 7.31 8.11 8.75
N THR A 52 6.94 9.32 9.17
CA THR A 52 6.13 9.55 10.36
C THR A 52 4.79 8.84 10.26
N TRP A 53 4.06 8.98 9.14
CA TRP A 53 2.80 8.27 8.95
C TRP A 53 2.97 6.75 8.99
N PHE A 54 3.98 6.21 8.29
CA PHE A 54 4.25 4.77 8.29
C PHE A 54 4.43 4.24 9.72
N VAL A 55 5.28 4.89 10.52
CA VAL A 55 5.51 4.54 11.92
C VAL A 55 4.22 4.59 12.74
N LEU A 56 3.42 5.65 12.57
CA LEU A 56 2.15 5.78 13.27
C LEU A 56 1.16 4.71 12.84
N ALA A 57 1.15 4.28 11.57
CA ALA A 57 0.31 3.19 11.09
C ALA A 57 0.74 1.84 11.69
N GLU A 58 2.04 1.60 11.87
CA GLU A 58 2.53 0.35 12.49
C GLU A 58 2.11 0.18 13.95
N LEU A 59 1.77 1.26 14.68
CA LEU A 59 1.21 1.14 16.03
C LEU A 59 -0.17 0.44 16.04
N ASP A 60 -0.94 0.51 14.96
CA ASP A 60 -2.17 -0.28 14.76
C ASP A 60 -1.88 -1.69 14.20
N GLY A 61 -0.71 -1.86 13.56
CA GLY A 61 -0.29 -3.08 12.90
C GLY A 61 0.59 -3.97 13.78
N ARG A 62 1.85 -4.18 13.37
CA ARG A 62 2.80 -5.08 14.05
C ARG A 62 3.54 -4.46 15.23
N GLY A 63 3.19 -3.23 15.61
CA GLY A 63 3.87 -2.45 16.63
C GLY A 63 5.21 -1.90 16.15
N VAL A 64 5.90 -1.21 17.05
CA VAL A 64 7.22 -0.62 16.79
C VAL A 64 8.18 -1.03 17.89
N VAL A 65 9.29 -1.67 17.53
CA VAL A 65 10.29 -2.15 18.50
C VAL A 65 10.75 -1.02 19.42
N GLY A 66 10.61 -1.24 20.73
CA GLY A 66 10.97 -0.27 21.77
C GLY A 66 9.91 0.80 22.05
N VAL A 67 8.70 0.67 21.50
CA VAL A 67 7.55 1.54 21.77
C VAL A 67 6.47 0.74 22.48
N SER A 68 5.85 1.31 23.50
CA SER A 68 4.71 0.68 24.18
C SER A 68 3.46 0.65 23.29
N ASP A 69 2.81 -0.51 23.18
CA ASP A 69 1.54 -0.67 22.43
C ASP A 69 0.43 0.26 22.93
N ARG A 70 0.50 0.71 24.20
CA ARG A 70 -0.43 1.68 24.78
C ARG A 70 -0.42 3.04 24.07
N TRP A 71 0.63 3.36 23.30
CA TRP A 71 0.64 4.55 22.46
C TRP A 71 -0.43 4.52 21.38
N ASN A 72 -0.83 3.34 20.90
CA ASN A 72 -1.82 3.24 19.83
C ASN A 72 -3.16 3.91 20.18
N GLU A 73 -3.60 3.75 21.43
CA GLU A 73 -4.84 4.32 21.94
C GLU A 73 -4.67 5.74 22.51
N HIS A 74 -3.43 6.25 22.55
CA HIS A 74 -3.14 7.48 23.27
C HIS A 74 -3.63 8.72 22.48
N PRO A 75 -4.31 9.69 23.14
CA PRO A 75 -4.88 10.87 22.46
C PRO A 75 -3.87 11.74 21.70
N ASP A 76 -2.60 11.74 22.10
CA ASP A 76 -1.57 12.49 21.36
C ASP A 76 -1.25 11.84 20.01
N VAL A 77 -1.15 10.51 19.94
CA VAL A 77 -0.99 9.78 18.67
C VAL A 77 -2.21 9.99 17.78
N ALA A 78 -3.42 9.92 18.36
CA ALA A 78 -4.65 10.21 17.64
C ALA A 78 -4.68 11.63 17.06
N ALA A 79 -4.17 12.63 17.79
CA ALA A 79 -4.08 14.00 17.31
C ALA A 79 -3.11 14.15 16.13
N VAL A 80 -1.93 13.51 16.18
CA VAL A 80 -0.99 13.52 15.05
C VAL A 80 -1.58 12.81 13.83
N ARG A 81 -2.14 11.61 14.02
CA ARG A 81 -2.81 10.84 12.94
C ARG A 81 -3.95 11.63 12.30
N HIS A 82 -4.71 12.39 13.09
CA HIS A 82 -5.77 13.23 12.53
C HIS A 82 -5.20 14.32 11.63
N ARG A 83 -4.27 15.14 12.14
CA ARG A 83 -3.70 16.27 11.39
C ARG A 83 -2.90 15.83 10.16
N LEU A 84 -1.92 14.94 10.36
CA LEU A 84 -1.08 14.43 9.28
C LEU A 84 -1.90 13.63 8.26
N GLY A 85 -2.82 12.79 8.74
CA GLY A 85 -3.66 11.99 7.85
C GLY A 85 -4.63 12.84 7.02
N ASP A 86 -5.13 13.97 7.53
CA ASP A 86 -5.98 14.89 6.76
C ASP A 86 -5.17 15.60 5.68
N ALA A 87 -3.95 16.01 5.99
CA ALA A 87 -3.03 16.58 5.01
C ALA A 87 -2.63 15.57 3.92
N LEU A 88 -2.33 14.33 4.30
CA LEU A 88 -2.03 13.24 3.37
C LEU A 88 -3.24 12.88 2.50
N GLU A 89 -4.44 12.81 3.08
CA GLU A 89 -5.64 12.56 2.28
C GLU A 89 -5.87 13.66 1.24
N TRP A 90 -5.69 14.92 1.62
CA TRP A 90 -5.81 16.03 0.69
C TRP A 90 -4.78 15.92 -0.45
N ALA A 91 -3.52 15.63 -0.12
CA ALA A 91 -2.46 15.43 -1.10
C ALA A 91 -2.73 14.25 -2.04
N ILE A 92 -3.25 13.12 -1.52
CA ILE A 92 -3.65 11.97 -2.32
C ILE A 92 -4.77 12.34 -3.29
N ARG A 93 -5.80 13.06 -2.81
CA ARG A 93 -6.91 13.50 -3.67
C ARG A 93 -6.45 14.49 -4.74
N GLU A 94 -5.52 15.37 -4.42
CA GLU A 94 -4.91 16.27 -5.40
C GLU A 94 -4.15 15.47 -6.48
N ARG A 95 -3.35 14.47 -6.10
CA ARG A 95 -2.64 13.59 -7.03
C ARG A 95 -3.58 12.76 -7.91
N VAL A 96 -4.67 12.26 -7.33
CA VAL A 96 -5.72 11.50 -8.04
C VAL A 96 -6.51 12.38 -9.01
N GLY A 97 -6.66 13.65 -8.68
CA GLY A 97 -7.45 14.60 -9.45
C GLY A 97 -8.97 14.39 -9.27
N PRO A 98 -9.78 15.11 -10.07
CA PRO A 98 -11.23 15.07 -9.94
C PRO A 98 -11.80 13.68 -10.26
N VAL A 99 -12.69 13.21 -9.39
CA VAL A 99 -13.40 11.93 -9.54
C VAL A 99 -14.90 12.22 -9.59
N MET A 100 -15.55 11.78 -10.68
CA MET A 100 -16.99 11.95 -10.86
C MET A 100 -17.76 10.76 -10.26
N HIS A 101 -18.98 11.04 -9.78
CA HIS A 101 -19.87 9.99 -9.32
C HIS A 101 -20.21 9.00 -10.45
N CYS A 102 -20.40 7.73 -10.09
CA CYS A 102 -20.83 6.67 -11.00
C CYS A 102 -21.91 5.79 -10.39
N SER A 103 -22.79 5.24 -11.23
CA SER A 103 -23.62 4.11 -10.82
C SER A 103 -22.78 2.84 -10.67
N ALA A 104 -23.32 1.84 -9.96
CA ALA A 104 -22.66 0.54 -9.82
C ALA A 104 -22.49 -0.18 -11.17
N ASP A 105 -23.49 -0.09 -12.06
CA ASP A 105 -23.47 -0.79 -13.35
C ASP A 105 -22.43 -0.20 -14.32
N ASP A 106 -22.07 1.06 -14.13
CA ASP A 106 -21.04 1.68 -14.93
C ASP A 106 -19.60 1.42 -14.43
N LEU A 107 -19.43 0.90 -13.21
CA LEU A 107 -18.12 0.82 -12.53
C LEU A 107 -17.05 0.14 -13.40
N ALA A 108 -17.42 -0.98 -14.03
CA ALA A 108 -16.53 -1.73 -14.93
C ALA A 108 -16.07 -0.90 -16.14
N SER A 109 -16.93 -0.01 -16.66
CA SER A 109 -16.55 0.91 -17.74
C SER A 109 -15.56 1.96 -17.26
N ARG A 110 -15.77 2.50 -16.05
CA ARG A 110 -14.92 3.55 -15.46
C ARG A 110 -13.52 3.00 -15.13
N ILE A 111 -13.45 1.78 -14.60
CA ILE A 111 -12.18 1.07 -14.35
C ILE A 111 -11.39 0.86 -15.65
N ARG A 112 -12.03 0.35 -16.70
CA ARG A 112 -11.36 0.17 -18.00
C ARG A 112 -10.87 1.49 -18.58
N GLN A 113 -11.65 2.55 -18.44
CA GLN A 113 -11.23 3.89 -18.86
C GLN A 113 -9.99 4.34 -18.09
N ASP A 114 -10.03 4.30 -16.75
CA ASP A 114 -8.90 4.71 -15.90
C ASP A 114 -7.62 3.93 -16.22
N LEU A 115 -7.72 2.62 -16.46
CA LEU A 115 -6.58 1.79 -16.86
C LEU A 115 -6.06 2.13 -18.27
N SER A 116 -6.95 2.50 -19.20
CA SER A 116 -6.55 2.88 -20.57
C SER A 116 -5.89 4.26 -20.67
N GLU A 117 -6.22 5.16 -19.74
CA GLU A 117 -5.68 6.52 -19.65
C GLU A 117 -4.41 6.60 -18.79
N LEU A 118 -4.07 5.52 -18.06
CA LEU A 118 -2.89 5.47 -17.21
C LEU A 118 -1.59 5.46 -18.03
N ASP A 119 -0.79 6.51 -17.87
CA ASP A 119 0.60 6.55 -18.33
C ASP A 119 1.51 5.72 -17.41
N ALA A 120 1.42 4.39 -17.53
CA ALA A 120 2.18 3.45 -16.73
C ALA A 120 3.58 3.20 -17.30
N PRO A 121 4.66 3.31 -16.50
CA PRO A 121 6.00 2.98 -16.95
C PRO A 121 6.15 1.47 -17.22
N PRO A 122 7.01 1.05 -18.17
CA PRO A 122 7.13 -0.35 -18.58
C PRO A 122 7.98 -1.20 -17.60
N LEU A 123 7.83 -1.03 -16.27
CA LEU A 123 8.67 -1.67 -15.25
C LEU A 123 8.70 -3.20 -15.40
N SER A 124 7.53 -3.85 -15.47
CA SER A 124 7.46 -5.31 -15.59
C SER A 124 8.02 -5.83 -16.90
N ALA A 125 7.84 -5.10 -18.00
CA ALA A 125 8.44 -5.43 -19.29
C ALA A 125 9.97 -5.32 -19.25
N HIS A 126 10.51 -4.27 -18.60
CA HIS A 126 11.94 -4.10 -18.37
C HIS A 126 12.51 -5.23 -17.51
N LEU A 127 11.93 -5.49 -16.34
CA LEU A 127 12.41 -6.56 -15.43
C LEU A 127 12.33 -7.95 -16.07
N ARG A 128 11.33 -8.20 -16.91
CA ARG A 128 11.25 -9.43 -17.71
C ARG A 128 12.41 -9.56 -18.68
N SER A 129 12.68 -8.52 -19.48
CA SER A 129 13.54 -8.63 -20.68
C SER A 129 14.98 -8.18 -20.48
N HIS A 130 15.23 -7.28 -19.52
CA HIS A 130 16.53 -6.64 -19.27
C HIS A 130 16.89 -6.55 -17.78
N GLY A 131 15.97 -6.88 -16.88
CA GLY A 131 16.18 -6.88 -15.43
C GLY A 131 17.43 -7.66 -15.02
N THR A 132 18.22 -7.10 -14.11
CA THR A 132 19.35 -7.75 -13.43
C THR A 132 18.95 -8.27 -12.04
N VAL A 133 19.77 -9.11 -11.42
CA VAL A 133 19.56 -9.58 -10.04
C VAL A 133 19.50 -8.39 -9.08
N GLU A 134 20.36 -7.38 -9.27
CA GLU A 134 20.38 -6.16 -8.47
C GLU A 134 19.09 -5.34 -8.62
N GLN A 135 18.54 -5.23 -9.83
CA GLN A 135 17.27 -4.55 -10.07
C GLN A 135 16.09 -5.31 -9.45
N TYR A 136 16.09 -6.65 -9.47
CA TYR A 136 15.11 -7.45 -8.73
C TYR A 136 15.25 -7.27 -7.22
N ARG A 137 16.47 -7.25 -6.69
CA ARG A 137 16.70 -6.97 -5.27
C ARG A 137 16.13 -5.62 -4.87
N ASP A 138 16.38 -4.60 -5.68
CA ASP A 138 15.88 -3.25 -5.45
C ASP A 138 14.35 -3.19 -5.51
N PHE A 139 13.75 -3.76 -6.55
CA PHE A 139 12.30 -3.92 -6.67
C PHE A 139 11.66 -4.60 -5.45
N LEU A 140 12.24 -5.72 -5.00
CA LEU A 140 11.72 -6.46 -3.84
C LEU A 140 11.81 -5.65 -2.54
N ARG A 141 12.86 -4.82 -2.35
CA ARG A 141 12.97 -3.93 -1.18
C ARG A 141 11.82 -2.92 -1.15
N HIS A 142 11.51 -2.30 -2.29
CA HIS A 142 10.39 -1.36 -2.39
C HIS A 142 9.03 -2.03 -2.07
N ARG A 143 8.86 -3.26 -2.54
CA ARG A 143 7.65 -4.07 -2.36
C ARG A 143 7.50 -4.66 -0.96
N SER A 144 8.60 -4.86 -0.23
CA SER A 144 8.64 -5.53 1.07
C SER A 144 7.75 -4.90 2.15
N LEU A 145 7.56 -3.58 2.15
CA LEU A 145 6.76 -2.89 3.17
C LEU A 145 5.27 -3.26 3.15
N TYR A 146 4.77 -3.73 2.02
CA TYR A 146 3.42 -4.25 1.87
C TYR A 146 3.41 -5.77 1.84
N HIS A 147 4.16 -6.39 0.92
CA HIS A 147 3.99 -7.82 0.66
C HIS A 147 4.41 -8.71 1.83
N LEU A 148 5.30 -8.28 2.73
CA LEU A 148 5.61 -9.03 3.97
C LEU A 148 4.44 -9.07 4.98
N ARG A 149 3.36 -8.35 4.69
CA ARG A 149 2.11 -8.29 5.46
C ARG A 149 0.87 -8.28 4.58
N GLU A 150 0.99 -8.77 3.35
CA GLU A 150 -0.17 -8.99 2.50
C GLU A 150 -1.07 -10.05 3.15
N ALA A 151 -2.37 -9.81 3.36
CA ALA A 151 -3.22 -8.67 2.96
C ALA A 151 -3.78 -7.83 4.15
N ASP A 152 -2.97 -7.64 5.20
CA ASP A 152 -3.38 -7.11 6.51
C ASP A 152 -4.17 -5.80 6.48
N PRO A 153 -3.77 -4.74 5.73
CA PRO A 153 -4.54 -3.50 5.71
C PRO A 153 -5.97 -3.69 5.17
N HIS A 154 -6.14 -4.51 4.13
CA HIS A 154 -7.44 -4.80 3.51
C HIS A 154 -8.40 -5.54 4.44
N THR A 155 -7.87 -6.39 5.33
CA THR A 155 -8.66 -7.06 6.39
C THR A 155 -9.43 -6.07 7.27
N THR A 156 -8.94 -4.85 7.45
CA THR A 156 -9.65 -3.80 8.22
C THR A 156 -10.99 -3.36 7.60
N ALA A 157 -11.22 -3.68 6.32
CA ALA A 157 -12.48 -3.43 5.62
C ALA A 157 -13.56 -4.47 5.94
N ILE A 158 -13.20 -5.72 6.28
CA ILE A 158 -14.15 -6.79 6.63
C ILE A 158 -15.21 -6.39 7.66
N PRO A 159 -14.88 -5.74 8.81
CA PRO A 159 -15.89 -5.31 9.77
C PRO A 159 -16.76 -4.14 9.28
N ARG A 160 -16.39 -3.47 8.18
CA ARG A 160 -17.07 -2.28 7.64
C ARG A 160 -18.01 -2.60 6.50
N LEU A 161 -17.87 -3.77 5.89
CA LEU A 161 -18.69 -4.26 4.77
C LEU A 161 -19.77 -5.23 5.27
N THR A 162 -20.84 -5.37 4.50
CA THR A 162 -21.96 -6.30 4.73
C THR A 162 -22.41 -6.97 3.43
N GLY A 163 -23.16 -8.07 3.54
CA GLY A 163 -23.76 -8.73 2.37
C GLY A 163 -22.74 -9.35 1.41
N GLN A 164 -23.10 -9.43 0.12
CA GLN A 164 -22.25 -10.03 -0.92
C GLN A 164 -20.86 -9.39 -0.98
N ALA A 165 -20.78 -8.06 -0.84
CA ALA A 165 -19.50 -7.36 -0.84
C ALA A 165 -18.52 -7.86 0.23
N LYS A 166 -19.05 -8.19 1.43
CA LYS A 166 -18.25 -8.78 2.50
C LYS A 166 -17.82 -10.20 2.16
N ALA A 167 -18.71 -11.00 1.56
CA ALA A 167 -18.39 -12.37 1.16
C ALA A 167 -17.26 -12.39 0.14
N GLY A 168 -17.33 -11.56 -0.91
CA GLY A 168 -16.26 -11.44 -1.91
C GLY A 168 -14.93 -10.98 -1.31
N LEU A 169 -14.94 -9.98 -0.42
CA LEU A 169 -13.73 -9.56 0.29
C LEU A 169 -13.14 -10.69 1.15
N VAL A 170 -13.97 -11.44 1.89
CA VAL A 170 -13.49 -12.55 2.73
C VAL A 170 -12.90 -13.67 1.88
N GLU A 171 -13.47 -13.93 0.70
CA GLU A 171 -12.98 -14.94 -0.23
C GLU A 171 -11.57 -14.59 -0.74
N ILE A 172 -11.37 -13.35 -1.24
CA ILE A 172 -10.05 -12.85 -1.65
C ILE A 172 -9.06 -12.95 -0.47
N GLN A 173 -9.41 -12.38 0.70
CA GLN A 173 -8.50 -12.38 1.85
C GLN A 173 -8.16 -13.80 2.34
N ASN A 174 -9.07 -14.76 2.22
CA ASN A 174 -8.78 -16.14 2.60
C ASN A 174 -7.69 -16.75 1.70
N ASP A 175 -7.71 -16.46 0.40
CA ASP A 175 -6.67 -16.89 -0.53
C ASP A 175 -5.33 -16.19 -0.25
N GLU A 176 -5.34 -14.87 -0.05
CA GLU A 176 -4.15 -14.09 0.35
C GLU A 176 -3.46 -14.64 1.62
N TYR A 177 -4.27 -15.14 2.56
CA TYR A 177 -3.83 -15.84 3.78
C TYR A 177 -3.56 -17.34 3.57
N GLY A 178 -3.35 -17.80 2.34
CA GLY A 178 -2.98 -19.16 1.97
C GLY A 178 -4.06 -20.22 2.25
N GLY A 179 -5.31 -19.80 2.44
CA GLY A 179 -6.39 -20.65 2.95
C GLY A 179 -6.08 -21.20 4.35
N GLY A 180 -5.34 -20.44 5.17
CA GLY A 180 -4.90 -20.84 6.50
C GLY A 180 -3.64 -21.71 6.53
N ARG A 181 -2.97 -21.92 5.39
CA ARG A 181 -1.69 -22.65 5.29
C ARG A 181 -0.54 -21.67 5.19
N ILE A 182 0.33 -21.66 6.21
CA ILE A 182 1.44 -20.71 6.34
C ILE A 182 2.36 -20.74 5.13
N GLU A 183 2.64 -21.92 4.58
CA GLU A 183 3.51 -22.12 3.42
C GLU A 183 2.95 -21.56 2.11
N ARG A 184 1.64 -21.28 2.07
CA ARG A 184 0.93 -20.68 0.93
C ARG A 184 0.53 -19.23 1.17
N MET A 185 0.69 -18.68 2.37
CA MET A 185 0.42 -17.26 2.61
C MET A 185 1.27 -16.42 1.66
N HIS A 186 0.66 -15.43 0.99
CA HIS A 186 1.37 -14.62 0.00
C HIS A 186 2.56 -13.89 0.61
N SER A 187 2.43 -13.42 1.85
CA SER A 187 3.55 -12.85 2.62
C SER A 187 4.70 -13.83 2.88
N THR A 188 4.40 -15.12 3.12
CA THR A 188 5.43 -16.17 3.24
C THR A 188 6.10 -16.43 1.89
N LEU A 189 5.35 -16.49 0.80
CA LEU A 189 5.90 -16.67 -0.55
C LEU A 189 6.80 -15.50 -0.94
N PHE A 190 6.38 -14.26 -0.64
CA PHE A 190 7.19 -13.07 -0.89
C PHE A 190 8.50 -13.08 -0.09
N ALA A 191 8.44 -13.45 1.20
CA ALA A 191 9.63 -13.60 2.03
C ALA A 191 10.60 -14.67 1.46
N ARG A 192 10.07 -15.78 0.92
CA ARG A 192 10.89 -16.78 0.21
C ARG A 192 11.57 -16.20 -1.03
N SER A 193 10.86 -15.40 -1.83
CA SER A 193 11.44 -14.71 -2.98
C SER A 193 12.56 -13.76 -2.56
N MET A 194 12.38 -12.99 -1.50
CA MET A 194 13.42 -12.13 -0.93
C MET A 194 14.64 -12.93 -0.48
N ALA A 195 14.44 -14.00 0.29
CA ALA A 195 15.53 -14.87 0.76
C ALA A 195 16.31 -15.52 -0.38
N ALA A 196 15.63 -15.94 -1.46
CA ALA A 196 16.26 -16.50 -2.66
C ALA A 196 17.21 -15.52 -3.36
N LEU A 197 17.00 -14.21 -3.20
CA LEU A 197 17.90 -13.17 -3.68
C LEU A 197 18.88 -12.66 -2.61
N GLY A 198 18.88 -13.23 -1.41
CA GLY A 198 19.76 -12.86 -0.29
C GLY A 198 19.36 -11.56 0.38
N LEU A 199 18.06 -11.23 0.41
CA LEU A 199 17.52 -10.08 1.13
C LEU A 199 17.07 -10.46 2.55
N ASP A 200 17.04 -9.46 3.42
CA ASP A 200 16.45 -9.52 4.75
C ASP A 200 14.92 -9.61 4.62
N THR A 201 14.31 -10.53 5.35
CA THR A 201 12.87 -10.80 5.29
C THR A 201 12.09 -10.21 6.45
N ASP A 202 12.76 -9.53 7.39
CA ASP A 202 12.09 -8.88 8.51
C ASP A 202 11.22 -7.71 8.01
N HIS A 203 10.01 -7.61 8.56
CA HIS A 203 9.09 -6.52 8.21
C HIS A 203 9.71 -5.17 8.50
N ALA A 204 9.59 -4.26 7.52
CA ALA A 204 10.15 -2.92 7.55
C ALA A 204 11.71 -2.84 7.66
N ALA A 205 12.45 -3.92 7.40
CA ALA A 205 13.92 -3.91 7.36
C ALA A 205 14.49 -2.84 6.39
N TYR A 206 13.76 -2.57 5.30
CA TYR A 206 14.16 -1.61 4.27
C TYR A 206 13.48 -0.24 4.38
N LEU A 207 12.78 0.06 5.48
CA LEU A 207 12.08 1.35 5.69
C LEU A 207 13.00 2.56 5.46
N ASN A 208 14.27 2.48 5.88
CA ASN A 208 15.22 3.58 5.75
C ASN A 208 15.89 3.64 4.38
N ALA A 209 15.78 2.59 3.58
CA ALA A 209 16.38 2.49 2.25
C ALA A 209 15.43 2.92 1.14
N VAL A 210 14.10 2.89 1.37
CA VAL A 210 13.11 3.25 0.35
C VAL A 210 12.77 4.75 0.39
N PRO A 211 12.49 5.38 -0.77
CA PRO A 211 12.15 6.80 -0.87
C PRO A 211 10.71 7.09 -0.46
N ALA A 212 10.40 8.37 -0.25
CA ALA A 212 9.06 8.88 0.07
C ALA A 212 7.99 8.40 -0.93
N VAL A 213 8.30 8.33 -2.24
CA VAL A 213 7.36 7.85 -3.27
C VAL A 213 6.88 6.41 -3.03
N THR A 214 7.74 5.55 -2.45
CA THR A 214 7.35 4.17 -2.09
C THR A 214 6.49 4.15 -0.84
N LEU A 215 6.82 5.01 0.13
CA LEU A 215 6.01 5.18 1.32
C LEU A 215 4.63 5.76 0.99
N ALA A 216 4.52 6.70 0.06
CA ALA A 216 3.24 7.27 -0.37
C ALA A 216 2.26 6.21 -0.88
N TRP A 217 2.75 5.20 -1.61
CA TRP A 217 1.93 4.07 -2.06
C TRP A 217 1.34 3.28 -0.89
N ILE A 218 2.16 2.74 0.01
CA ILE A 218 1.67 1.96 1.18
C ILE A 218 0.93 2.83 2.20
N ASN A 219 1.31 4.09 2.35
CA ASN A 219 0.65 5.03 3.25
C ASN A 219 -0.75 5.39 2.77
N SER A 220 -1.00 5.42 1.46
CA SER A 220 -2.35 5.59 0.92
C SER A 220 -3.29 4.46 1.38
N LEU A 221 -2.84 3.21 1.28
CA LEU A 221 -3.58 2.03 1.73
C LEU A 221 -3.81 2.06 3.25
N THR A 222 -2.78 2.31 4.05
CA THR A 222 -2.92 2.36 5.51
C THR A 222 -3.78 3.55 5.98
N LEU A 223 -3.78 4.66 5.25
CA LEU A 223 -4.70 5.78 5.49
C LEU A 223 -6.14 5.38 5.23
N PHE A 224 -6.44 4.71 4.11
CA PHE A 224 -7.78 4.19 3.82
C PHE A 224 -8.21 3.15 4.86
N ALA A 225 -7.29 2.27 5.27
CA ALA A 225 -7.49 1.28 6.33
C ALA A 225 -7.79 1.94 7.68
N SER A 226 -7.18 3.07 8.02
CA SER A 226 -7.39 3.74 9.31
C SER A 226 -8.75 4.44 9.46
N ARG A 227 -9.45 4.74 8.35
CA ARG A 227 -10.63 5.62 8.34
C ARG A 227 -11.88 4.90 7.83
N ARG A 228 -12.87 4.67 8.71
CA ARG A 228 -14.16 4.08 8.33
C ARG A 228 -14.86 4.82 7.17
N ARG A 229 -14.73 6.15 7.11
CA ARG A 229 -15.34 6.95 6.02
C ARG A 229 -14.72 6.68 4.65
N LEU A 230 -13.49 6.15 4.61
CA LEU A 230 -12.75 5.78 3.40
C LEU A 230 -12.90 4.29 3.06
N ARG A 231 -13.95 3.62 3.59
CA ARG A 231 -14.20 2.19 3.28
C ARG A 231 -14.40 1.94 1.77
N GLY A 232 -14.95 2.90 1.02
CA GLY A 232 -14.97 2.81 -0.44
C GLY A 232 -13.56 2.84 -1.05
N ALA A 233 -12.67 3.70 -0.56
CA ALA A 233 -11.31 3.82 -1.07
C ALA A 233 -10.47 2.55 -0.85
N ILE A 234 -10.59 1.88 0.29
CA ILE A 234 -9.92 0.59 0.48
C ILE A 234 -10.48 -0.52 -0.42
N VAL A 235 -11.79 -0.54 -0.69
CA VAL A 235 -12.40 -1.46 -1.68
C VAL A 235 -11.88 -1.18 -3.09
N GLY A 236 -11.81 0.10 -3.46
CA GLY A 236 -11.25 0.53 -4.75
C GLY A 236 -9.77 0.21 -4.90
N HIS A 237 -8.99 0.38 -3.82
CA HIS A 237 -7.57 0.03 -3.82
C HIS A 237 -7.36 -1.48 -4.00
N LEU A 238 -8.15 -2.33 -3.31
CA LEU A 238 -8.07 -3.78 -3.53
C LEU A 238 -8.44 -4.13 -4.97
N LEU A 239 -9.55 -3.59 -5.47
CA LEU A 239 -9.99 -3.77 -6.84
C LEU A 239 -8.89 -3.41 -7.87
N ALA A 240 -8.13 -2.34 -7.62
CA ALA A 240 -7.01 -1.98 -8.48
C ALA A 240 -5.89 -3.04 -8.47
N LEU A 241 -5.55 -3.60 -7.31
CA LEU A 241 -4.54 -4.67 -7.24
C LEU A 241 -5.00 -5.87 -8.05
N GLU A 242 -6.19 -6.40 -7.77
CA GLU A 242 -6.73 -7.58 -8.46
C GLU A 242 -6.89 -7.39 -9.97
N CYS A 243 -7.23 -6.19 -10.43
CA CYS A 243 -7.35 -5.89 -11.87
C CYS A 243 -6.00 -5.70 -12.58
N THR A 244 -4.88 -5.53 -11.86
CA THR A 244 -3.61 -5.10 -12.48
C THR A 244 -2.40 -5.98 -12.18
N SER A 245 -2.53 -6.98 -11.31
CA SER A 245 -1.41 -7.79 -10.80
C SER A 245 -0.99 -8.95 -11.72
N SER A 246 -1.91 -9.61 -12.45
CA SER A 246 -1.59 -10.86 -13.18
C SER A 246 -0.47 -10.71 -14.22
N LEU A 247 -0.57 -9.70 -15.10
CA LEU A 247 0.37 -9.53 -16.21
C LEU A 247 1.76 -9.09 -15.73
N PRO A 248 1.90 -8.11 -14.80
CA PRO A 248 3.18 -7.81 -14.16
C PRO A 248 3.80 -9.00 -13.46
N ASN A 249 3.05 -9.75 -12.65
CA ASN A 249 3.56 -10.91 -11.91
C ASN A 249 4.09 -12.00 -12.85
N LYS A 250 3.36 -12.32 -13.92
CA LYS A 250 3.84 -13.22 -14.97
C LYS A 250 5.20 -12.77 -15.54
N ARG A 251 5.33 -11.49 -15.84
CA ARG A 251 6.56 -10.89 -16.40
C ARG A 251 7.73 -10.93 -15.40
N TYR A 252 7.48 -10.68 -14.12
CA TYR A 252 8.48 -10.80 -13.07
C TYR A 252 8.97 -12.25 -12.92
N ALA A 253 8.06 -13.21 -12.91
CA ALA A 253 8.41 -14.62 -12.86
C ALA A 253 9.23 -15.06 -14.08
N GLU A 254 8.84 -14.65 -15.29
CA GLU A 254 9.60 -14.87 -16.54
C GLU A 254 11.03 -14.29 -16.47
N GLY A 255 11.18 -13.08 -15.92
CA GLY A 255 12.49 -12.45 -15.80
C GLY A 255 13.39 -13.08 -14.74
N LEU A 256 12.84 -13.53 -13.60
CA LEU A 256 13.59 -14.29 -12.60
C LEU A 256 14.07 -15.64 -13.15
N ARG A 257 13.21 -16.36 -13.89
CA ARG A 257 13.60 -17.62 -14.57
C ARG A 257 14.72 -17.39 -15.59
N ARG A 258 14.66 -16.30 -16.35
CA ARG A 258 15.73 -15.91 -17.30
C ARG A 258 17.09 -15.70 -16.59
N LEU A 259 17.07 -15.24 -15.34
CA LEU A 259 18.28 -15.08 -14.51
C LEU A 259 18.75 -16.38 -13.84
N GLY A 260 18.11 -17.52 -14.12
CA GLY A 260 18.48 -18.83 -13.58
C GLY A 260 17.92 -19.11 -12.17
N LEU A 261 16.97 -18.30 -11.68
CA LEU A 261 16.33 -18.50 -10.39
C LEU A 261 15.14 -19.47 -10.52
N GLY A 262 14.98 -20.35 -9.52
CA GLY A 262 13.93 -21.36 -9.47
C GLY A 262 12.70 -20.95 -8.64
N SER A 263 11.86 -21.93 -8.29
CA SER A 263 10.60 -21.76 -7.54
C SER A 263 10.73 -20.93 -6.27
N ALA A 264 11.84 -21.07 -5.53
CA ALA A 264 12.09 -20.25 -4.34
C ALA A 264 12.03 -18.73 -4.61
N ALA A 265 12.33 -18.28 -5.83
CA ALA A 265 12.20 -16.88 -6.25
C ALA A 265 10.87 -16.57 -6.95
N THR A 266 10.24 -17.55 -7.61
CA THR A 266 9.12 -17.31 -8.53
C THR A 266 7.74 -17.64 -7.97
N ASP A 267 7.63 -18.52 -6.97
CA ASP A 267 6.34 -19.05 -6.49
C ASP A 267 5.35 -17.93 -6.10
N PHE A 268 5.81 -16.86 -5.43
CA PHE A 268 4.97 -15.69 -5.12
C PHE A 268 4.31 -15.09 -6.37
N PHE A 269 5.11 -14.89 -7.42
CA PHE A 269 4.64 -14.27 -8.65
C PHE A 269 3.75 -15.23 -9.45
N ASP A 270 4.07 -16.52 -9.45
CA ASP A 270 3.28 -17.53 -10.14
C ASP A 270 1.90 -17.74 -9.47
N GLU A 271 1.82 -17.70 -8.13
CA GLU A 271 0.55 -17.79 -7.39
C GLU A 271 -0.43 -16.68 -7.83
N HIS A 272 0.05 -15.44 -7.93
CA HIS A 272 -0.76 -14.32 -8.43
C HIS A 272 -1.17 -14.47 -9.90
N VAL A 273 -0.43 -15.21 -10.73
CA VAL A 273 -0.91 -15.48 -12.11
C VAL A 273 -2.10 -16.43 -12.10
N GLU A 274 -2.11 -17.41 -11.20
CA GLU A 274 -3.16 -18.43 -11.10
C GLU A 274 -4.40 -17.90 -10.37
N ALA A 275 -4.22 -17.17 -9.26
CA ALA A 275 -5.30 -16.64 -8.43
C ALA A 275 -6.03 -15.46 -9.09
N ASP A 276 -5.29 -14.52 -9.68
CA ASP A 276 -5.85 -13.21 -10.04
C ASP A 276 -6.86 -13.26 -11.20
N ALA A 277 -6.80 -14.26 -12.09
CA ALA A 277 -7.81 -14.42 -13.14
C ALA A 277 -9.22 -14.66 -12.56
N VAL A 278 -9.29 -15.23 -11.35
CA VAL A 278 -10.52 -15.41 -10.59
C VAL A 278 -10.76 -14.19 -9.68
N HIS A 279 -9.71 -13.69 -9.02
CA HIS A 279 -9.87 -12.55 -8.10
C HIS A 279 -10.31 -11.26 -8.79
N GLU A 280 -9.89 -10.99 -10.03
CA GLU A 280 -10.40 -9.83 -10.79
C GLU A 280 -11.94 -9.87 -10.86
N GLN A 281 -12.50 -11.06 -11.14
CA GLN A 281 -13.95 -11.23 -11.24
C GLN A 281 -14.62 -11.08 -9.87
N ILE A 282 -14.07 -11.68 -8.82
CA ILE A 282 -14.60 -11.55 -7.46
C ILE A 282 -14.54 -10.09 -6.99
N ALA A 283 -13.41 -9.42 -7.18
CA ALA A 283 -13.19 -8.05 -6.76
C ALA A 283 -14.17 -7.09 -7.44
N LEU A 284 -14.39 -7.25 -8.75
CA LEU A 284 -15.31 -6.39 -9.48
C LEU A 284 -16.77 -6.77 -9.25
N HIS A 285 -17.14 -8.02 -9.51
CA HIS A 285 -18.53 -8.47 -9.60
C HIS A 285 -19.13 -8.92 -8.28
N ASP A 286 -18.33 -9.44 -7.35
CA ASP A 286 -18.80 -9.94 -6.05
C ASP A 286 -18.46 -9.01 -4.89
N MET A 287 -17.48 -8.11 -5.04
CA MET A 287 -17.11 -7.12 -4.04
C MET A 287 -17.55 -5.70 -4.40
N ALA A 288 -16.95 -5.07 -5.41
CA ALA A 288 -17.06 -3.63 -5.64
C ALA A 288 -18.44 -3.20 -6.21
N ILE A 289 -18.98 -3.92 -7.20
CA ILE A 289 -20.32 -3.63 -7.74
C ILE A 289 -21.40 -3.83 -6.67
N PRO A 290 -21.45 -4.96 -5.92
CA PRO A 290 -22.42 -5.12 -4.83
C PRO A 290 -22.24 -4.08 -3.72
N PHE A 291 -21.00 -3.70 -3.40
CA PHE A 291 -20.73 -2.62 -2.46
C PHE A 291 -21.39 -1.31 -2.91
N LEU A 292 -21.20 -0.89 -4.17
CA LEU A 292 -21.84 0.32 -4.69
C LEU A 292 -23.36 0.22 -4.85
N ARG A 293 -23.91 -0.97 -5.07
CA ARG A 293 -25.38 -1.16 -5.04
C ARG A 293 -25.94 -0.91 -3.63
N SER A 294 -25.22 -1.35 -2.60
CA SER A 294 -25.62 -1.12 -1.20
C SER A 294 -25.32 0.30 -0.71
N GLU A 295 -24.24 0.91 -1.21
CA GLU A 295 -23.76 2.23 -0.80
C GLU A 295 -23.43 3.14 -2.01
N PRO A 296 -24.43 3.61 -2.78
CA PRO A 296 -24.17 4.37 -4.01
C PRO A 296 -23.37 5.66 -3.81
N ALA A 297 -23.46 6.27 -2.63
CA ALA A 297 -22.70 7.49 -2.29
C ALA A 297 -21.18 7.25 -2.16
N GLN A 298 -20.71 6.00 -2.08
CA GLN A 298 -19.30 5.66 -1.95
C GLN A 298 -18.55 5.57 -3.29
N SER A 299 -19.21 5.82 -4.43
CA SER A 299 -18.61 5.65 -5.75
C SER A 299 -17.35 6.50 -5.96
N VAL A 300 -17.36 7.74 -5.45
CA VAL A 300 -16.21 8.65 -5.50
C VAL A 300 -15.05 8.09 -4.69
N GLU A 301 -15.31 7.49 -3.53
CA GLU A 301 -14.26 6.88 -2.71
C GLU A 301 -13.68 5.62 -3.38
N VAL A 302 -14.52 4.76 -3.95
CA VAL A 302 -14.07 3.57 -4.71
C VAL A 302 -13.14 3.99 -5.85
N LEU A 303 -13.55 4.93 -6.69
CA LEU A 303 -12.72 5.40 -7.79
C LEU A 303 -11.47 6.16 -7.30
N THR A 304 -11.56 6.90 -6.19
CA THR A 304 -10.39 7.56 -5.58
C THR A 304 -9.34 6.53 -5.15
N GLY A 305 -9.77 5.48 -4.44
CA GLY A 305 -8.87 4.41 -4.00
C GLY A 305 -8.27 3.62 -5.16
N PHE A 306 -9.08 3.31 -6.18
CA PHE A 306 -8.63 2.65 -7.40
C PHE A 306 -7.55 3.45 -8.11
N ARG A 307 -7.82 4.75 -8.36
CA ARG A 307 -6.86 5.66 -9.01
C ARG A 307 -5.61 5.88 -8.17
N ALA A 308 -5.74 6.03 -6.86
CA ALA A 308 -4.59 6.19 -5.97
C ALA A 308 -3.63 4.99 -6.07
N ALA A 309 -4.17 3.77 -6.06
CA ALA A 309 -3.37 2.54 -6.17
C ALA A 309 -2.56 2.51 -7.47
N ILE A 310 -3.22 2.70 -8.63
CA ILE A 310 -2.55 2.61 -9.94
C ILE A 310 -1.58 3.78 -10.21
N LEU A 311 -1.91 5.00 -9.75
CA LEU A 311 -1.06 6.17 -9.97
C LEU A 311 0.21 6.11 -9.12
N PHE A 312 0.09 5.72 -7.85
CA PHE A 312 1.25 5.57 -6.98
C PHE A 312 2.10 4.36 -7.37
N ASP A 313 1.50 3.28 -7.85
CA ASP A 313 2.27 2.17 -8.42
C ASP A 313 3.11 2.61 -9.62
N ALA A 314 2.50 3.38 -10.54
CA ALA A 314 3.19 3.97 -11.68
C ALA A 314 4.31 4.94 -11.22
N ASP A 315 4.10 5.73 -10.18
CA ASP A 315 5.11 6.65 -9.65
C ASP A 315 6.31 5.90 -9.06
N VAL A 316 6.09 4.80 -8.33
CA VAL A 316 7.16 3.90 -7.86
C VAL A 316 7.90 3.25 -9.03
N GLY A 317 7.17 2.75 -10.03
CA GLY A 317 7.80 2.14 -11.20
C GLY A 317 8.67 3.12 -11.99
N ARG A 318 8.22 4.38 -12.11
CA ARG A 318 8.97 5.45 -12.77
C ARG A 318 10.23 5.80 -11.98
N HIS A 319 10.11 5.88 -10.65
CA HIS A 319 11.26 6.10 -9.77
C HIS A 319 12.32 5.01 -9.95
N LEU A 320 11.92 3.73 -9.90
CA LEU A 320 12.84 2.60 -10.06
C LEU A 320 13.57 2.64 -11.41
N LEU A 321 12.83 2.77 -12.52
CA LEU A 321 13.43 2.83 -13.85
C LEU A 321 14.41 4.01 -14.02
N ARG A 322 14.07 5.19 -13.47
CA ARG A 322 14.97 6.35 -13.46
C ARG A 322 16.21 6.12 -12.63
N SER A 323 16.07 5.53 -11.44
CA SER A 323 17.21 5.20 -10.57
C SER A 323 18.19 4.23 -11.23
N TRP A 324 17.67 3.37 -12.12
CA TRP A 324 18.46 2.42 -12.92
C TRP A 324 18.96 3.00 -14.25
N SER A 325 18.70 4.28 -14.53
CA SER A 325 19.06 4.96 -15.79
C SER A 325 18.51 4.26 -17.05
N VAL A 326 17.31 3.68 -16.96
CA VAL A 326 16.62 3.09 -18.12
C VAL A 326 16.08 4.23 -19.00
N ALA A 327 16.50 4.27 -20.27
CA ALA A 327 16.10 5.31 -21.21
C ALA A 327 14.58 5.31 -21.47
N GLY A 328 13.96 6.50 -21.51
CA GLY A 328 12.52 6.65 -21.77
C GLY A 328 11.62 6.46 -20.55
N ALA A 329 12.16 6.58 -19.32
CA ALA A 329 11.43 6.51 -18.05
C ALA A 329 11.27 7.87 -17.34
#